data_AF-A0ABD3BYY8-F1
#
_entry.id   AF-A0ABD3BYY8-F1
#
_cell.length_a   1.000
_cell.length_b   1.000
_cell.length_c   1.000
_cell.angle_alpha   90.00
_cell.angle_beta   90.00
_cell.angle_gamma   90.00
#
_symmetry.space_group_name_H-M   'P 1'
#
loop_
_entity.id
_entity.type
_entity.pdbx_description
1 polymer ?
#
loop_
_entity_poly.entity_id
_entity_poly.type
_entity_poly.pdbx_seq_one_letter_code
_entity_poly.pdbx_strand_id
1 'polypeptide(L)'
;MAKPKVSSSSFSVILTLLSLISAVWSFSPNDHYLINCGSRAAETLDSDHRVFSGDSRFLTSTRTIKIESADPSPVSSSHLYRTARAFDRPAHYVFPIKDRGTHHLVRLHFHPLQNNCHNLYEAEFHVVANGFLLLRNYRIPKPYNFPIVKEFTIPIAAAELKITFIPSNKSKFGFVSAIEVISAPQDLIADVAQLVDFEKNERVDGLLRSGFETVHRVNVGGFKVTPFNDSLWRTWVTDDEYLMSSDGSQKTHFGGRIKYRPGGATREVGPDNVYNTARVIKGSGNSIPNSNMTWSFEVENGYKYMVRMHFCDIASIATGMLYFNVYVNGNLAYENLDLSDVTNWLLASPFYADFIVGSENLGKLVVSVGPSNMSLPHGIDAILNGIEIWKLNNSLGSFNGEVCADFVRMSWRKGHTAVLIPLVAVIFLFLSVSVFIHWRRNNNRNNSSVGWSRLPVDVSEVDLKCGARMSSVKA
;
A
#
# COMPACT_ATOMS: atom_id res chain seq x y z
N MET A 1 71.61 -22.40 10.12
CA MET A 1 70.40 -21.63 9.76
C MET A 1 69.43 -22.55 9.02
N ALA A 2 68.43 -23.08 9.71
CA ALA A 2 67.41 -23.94 9.11
C ALA A 2 66.21 -23.06 8.68
N LYS A 3 65.84 -23.13 7.39
CA LYS A 3 64.60 -22.52 6.88
C LYS A 3 63.39 -23.25 7.48
N PRO A 4 62.37 -22.56 8.01
CA PRO A 4 61.20 -23.23 8.53
C PRO A 4 60.39 -23.81 7.37
N LYS A 5 60.14 -25.13 7.41
CA LYS A 5 59.14 -25.80 6.57
C LYS A 5 57.75 -25.38 7.09
N VAL A 6 57.09 -24.47 6.36
CA VAL A 6 55.66 -24.21 6.57
C VAL A 6 54.91 -25.46 6.11
N SER A 7 54.19 -26.13 7.02
CA SER A 7 53.41 -27.32 6.68
C SER A 7 52.25 -26.95 5.74
N SER A 8 51.97 -27.79 4.73
CA SER A 8 50.85 -27.54 3.80
C SER A 8 49.48 -27.53 4.51
N SER A 9 49.38 -28.11 5.72
CA SER A 9 48.17 -28.05 6.53
C SER A 9 47.87 -26.63 7.02
N SER A 10 48.89 -25.82 7.29
CA SER A 10 48.73 -24.43 7.76
C SER A 10 48.20 -23.53 6.65
N PHE A 11 48.58 -23.79 5.40
CA PHE A 11 48.11 -23.03 4.23
C PHE A 11 46.65 -23.38 3.88
N SER A 12 46.25 -24.66 4.04
CA SER A 12 44.87 -25.10 3.82
C SER A 12 43.90 -24.53 4.86
N VAL A 13 44.33 -24.42 6.13
CA VAL A 13 43.48 -23.85 7.20
C VAL A 13 43.28 -22.34 6.99
N ILE A 14 44.32 -21.62 6.55
CA ILE A 14 44.22 -20.19 6.20
C ILE A 14 43.30 -19.98 4.99
N LEU A 15 43.36 -20.86 3.97
CA LEU A 15 42.48 -20.78 2.80
C LEU A 15 41.01 -21.05 3.17
N THR A 16 40.74 -22.00 4.08
CA THR A 16 39.38 -22.24 4.61
C THR A 16 38.90 -21.13 5.56
N LEU A 17 39.81 -20.47 6.28
CA LEU A 17 39.47 -19.32 7.13
C LEU A 17 39.17 -18.06 6.28
N LEU A 18 39.89 -17.86 5.16
CA LEU A 18 39.59 -16.77 4.21
C LEU A 18 38.32 -17.02 3.40
N SER A 19 37.97 -18.28 3.09
CA SER A 19 36.69 -18.59 2.45
C SER A 19 35.50 -18.44 3.39
N LEU A 20 35.71 -18.51 4.71
CA LEU A 20 34.69 -18.20 5.74
C LEU A 20 34.49 -16.70 5.98
N ILE A 21 35.42 -15.83 5.54
CA ILE A 21 35.32 -14.36 5.73
C ILE A 21 34.71 -13.67 4.48
N SER A 22 34.48 -14.41 3.40
CA SER A 22 33.71 -13.94 2.24
C SER A 22 32.22 -14.30 2.35
N ALA A 23 31.65 -14.28 3.56
CA ALA A 23 30.21 -14.14 3.68
C ALA A 23 29.89 -12.72 3.22
N VAL A 24 29.48 -12.56 1.96
CA VAL A 24 28.74 -11.38 1.55
C VAL A 24 27.52 -11.39 2.46
N TRP A 25 27.43 -10.47 3.42
CA TRP A 25 26.27 -10.40 4.30
C TRP A 25 25.07 -10.09 3.40
N SER A 26 24.32 -11.11 3.00
CA SER A 26 23.04 -10.91 2.35
C SER A 26 22.11 -10.28 3.38
N PHE A 27 21.42 -9.21 3.01
CA PHE A 27 20.41 -8.62 3.86
C PHE A 27 19.44 -9.68 4.39
N SER A 28 19.28 -9.70 5.72
CA SER A 28 18.36 -10.59 6.41
C SER A 28 17.42 -9.73 7.25
N PRO A 29 16.15 -9.57 6.84
CA PRO A 29 15.22 -8.71 7.55
C PRO A 29 14.82 -9.35 8.90
N ASN A 30 14.70 -8.50 9.93
CA ASN A 30 14.33 -8.90 11.29
C ASN A 30 12.94 -9.55 11.35
N ASP A 31 11.98 -8.95 10.64
CA ASP A 31 10.65 -9.49 10.38
C ASP A 31 10.53 -9.89 8.92
N HIS A 32 10.10 -11.13 8.68
CA HIS A 32 10.04 -11.72 7.35
C HIS A 32 8.87 -12.71 7.26
N TYR A 33 7.77 -12.23 6.68
CA TYR A 33 6.54 -13.00 6.53
C TYR A 33 6.13 -13.05 5.06
N LEU A 34 6.12 -14.25 4.47
CA LEU A 34 5.61 -14.53 3.14
C LEU A 34 4.42 -15.49 3.24
N ILE A 35 3.23 -14.99 2.94
CA ILE A 35 1.96 -15.68 3.23
C ILE A 35 1.19 -15.98 1.96
N ASN A 36 0.95 -17.26 1.67
CA ASN A 36 0.04 -17.70 0.63
C ASN A 36 -1.39 -17.84 1.20
N CYS A 37 -2.28 -16.94 0.79
CA CYS A 37 -3.61 -16.81 1.37
C CYS A 37 -4.57 -17.86 0.79
N GLY A 38 -5.29 -18.56 1.68
CA GLY A 38 -6.22 -19.63 1.28
C GLY A 38 -5.57 -21.00 1.09
N SER A 39 -4.25 -21.08 0.93
CA SER A 39 -3.53 -22.34 0.76
C SER A 39 -3.57 -23.24 2.01
N ARG A 40 -3.57 -24.56 1.78
CA ARG A 40 -3.40 -25.59 2.81
C ARG A 40 -1.99 -26.18 2.83
N ALA A 41 -1.18 -25.88 1.82
CA ALA A 41 0.18 -26.36 1.76
C ALA A 41 1.00 -25.75 2.90
N ALA A 42 1.91 -26.54 3.47
CA ALA A 42 2.86 -26.03 4.45
C ALA A 42 3.75 -24.95 3.83
N GLU A 43 4.16 -25.19 2.59
CA GLU A 43 5.03 -24.32 1.80
C GLU A 43 4.54 -24.24 0.35
N THR A 44 4.69 -23.08 -0.26
CA THR A 44 4.42 -22.82 -1.67
C THR A 44 5.61 -22.08 -2.24
N LEU A 45 6.23 -22.61 -3.30
CA LEU A 45 7.26 -21.90 -4.05
C LEU A 45 6.61 -21.00 -5.11
N ASP A 46 7.07 -19.76 -5.17
CA ASP A 46 6.77 -18.89 -6.31
C ASP A 46 7.75 -19.10 -7.47
N SER A 47 7.59 -18.31 -8.54
CA SER A 47 8.43 -18.35 -9.74
C SER A 47 9.89 -17.97 -9.49
N ASP A 48 10.17 -17.25 -8.41
CA ASP A 48 11.49 -16.74 -8.03
C ASP A 48 12.10 -17.58 -6.89
N HIS A 49 11.57 -18.79 -6.65
CA HIS A 49 11.99 -19.75 -5.62
C HIS A 49 11.85 -19.25 -4.17
N ARG A 50 10.95 -18.29 -3.92
CA ARG A 50 10.62 -17.83 -2.57
C ARG A 50 9.61 -18.76 -1.92
N VAL A 51 9.80 -19.04 -0.64
CA VAL A 51 8.95 -19.97 0.12
C VAL A 51 7.87 -19.19 0.87
N PHE A 52 6.61 -19.41 0.48
CA PHE A 52 5.44 -18.86 1.14
C PHE A 52 4.77 -19.90 2.03
N SER A 53 4.39 -19.48 3.24
CA SER A 53 3.67 -20.33 4.20
C SER A 53 2.16 -20.12 4.13
N GLY A 54 1.39 -21.13 4.54
CA GLY A 54 -0.07 -21.00 4.66
C GLY A 54 -0.50 -19.96 5.70
N ASP A 55 -1.65 -19.34 5.48
CA ASP A 55 -2.06 -18.11 6.17
C ASP A 55 -2.77 -18.28 7.53
N SER A 56 -2.99 -19.53 7.95
CA SER A 56 -3.79 -19.86 9.14
C SER A 56 -3.20 -19.35 10.46
N ARG A 57 -1.87 -19.22 10.57
CA ARG A 57 -1.20 -18.75 11.79
C ARG A 57 -1.38 -17.26 12.04
N PHE A 58 -1.60 -16.48 10.99
CA PHE A 58 -1.67 -15.02 11.05
C PHE A 58 -3.11 -14.51 10.89
N LEU A 59 -4.00 -15.31 10.32
CA LEU A 59 -5.42 -15.00 10.22
C LEU A 59 -6.13 -15.22 11.55
N THR A 60 -6.63 -14.15 12.16
CA THR A 60 -7.39 -14.23 13.42
C THR A 60 -8.90 -14.38 13.23
N SER A 61 -9.39 -14.18 12.00
CA SER A 61 -10.82 -14.16 11.68
C SER A 61 -11.33 -15.55 11.31
N THR A 62 -12.46 -15.97 11.89
CA THR A 62 -12.95 -17.37 11.78
C THR A 62 -13.91 -17.61 10.61
N ARG A 63 -14.67 -16.59 10.17
CA ARG A 63 -15.59 -16.67 9.03
C ARG A 63 -14.93 -16.12 7.78
N THR A 64 -14.30 -16.99 7.01
CA THR A 64 -13.58 -16.64 5.78
C THR A 64 -13.81 -17.69 4.71
N ILE A 65 -13.67 -17.30 3.45
CA ILE A 65 -13.91 -18.16 2.28
C ILE A 65 -12.56 -18.45 1.65
N LYS A 66 -12.25 -19.74 1.46
CA LYS A 66 -11.07 -20.15 0.69
C LYS A 66 -11.49 -20.32 -0.77
N ILE A 67 -10.75 -19.71 -1.68
CA ILE A 67 -10.99 -19.79 -3.11
C ILE A 67 -9.76 -20.42 -3.75
N GLU A 68 -9.99 -21.37 -4.64
CA GLU A 68 -8.97 -22.08 -5.39
C GLU A 68 -9.38 -22.05 -6.86
N SER A 69 -8.41 -21.81 -7.74
CA SER A 69 -8.62 -21.85 -9.19
C SER A 69 -8.93 -23.27 -9.63
N ALA A 70 -9.99 -23.44 -10.43
CA ALA A 70 -10.25 -24.69 -11.14
C ALA A 70 -9.49 -24.76 -12.48
N ASP A 71 -8.95 -23.63 -12.95
CA ASP A 71 -8.31 -23.50 -14.27
C ASP A 71 -6.78 -23.57 -14.14
N PRO A 72 -6.10 -24.52 -14.80
CA PRO A 72 -4.65 -24.61 -14.88
C PRO A 72 -4.02 -23.64 -15.91
N SER A 73 -4.72 -22.56 -16.29
CA SER A 73 -4.26 -21.56 -17.26
C SER A 73 -2.78 -21.15 -17.07
N PRO A 74 -2.01 -21.00 -18.18
CA PRO A 74 -0.58 -20.68 -18.14
C PRO A 74 -0.26 -19.33 -17.46
N VAL A 75 -1.25 -18.44 -17.30
CA VAL A 75 -1.11 -17.16 -16.57
C VAL A 75 -1.02 -17.37 -15.04
N SER A 76 -1.49 -18.54 -14.54
CA SER A 76 -1.41 -19.00 -13.15
C SER A 76 -0.22 -19.97 -12.92
N SER A 77 0.87 -19.81 -13.67
CA SER A 77 2.02 -20.71 -13.61
C SER A 77 2.65 -20.78 -12.21
N SER A 78 2.64 -19.66 -11.47
CA SER A 78 3.05 -19.64 -10.06
C SER A 78 1.97 -20.25 -9.16
N HIS A 79 2.37 -21.25 -8.36
CA HIS A 79 1.51 -21.88 -7.36
C HIS A 79 0.97 -20.88 -6.32
N LEU A 80 1.64 -19.74 -6.14
CA LEU A 80 1.22 -18.67 -5.23
C LEU A 80 -0.14 -18.06 -5.60
N TYR A 81 -0.48 -18.02 -6.89
CA TYR A 81 -1.71 -17.34 -7.37
C TYR A 81 -2.87 -18.29 -7.65
N ARG A 82 -2.74 -19.57 -7.30
CA ARG A 82 -3.83 -20.55 -7.45
C ARG A 82 -4.87 -20.47 -6.33
N THR A 83 -4.54 -19.82 -5.23
CA THR A 83 -5.41 -19.67 -4.07
C THR A 83 -5.60 -18.21 -3.69
N ALA A 84 -6.74 -17.92 -3.07
CA ALA A 84 -7.01 -16.65 -2.42
C ALA A 84 -7.87 -16.88 -1.18
N ARG A 85 -7.83 -15.93 -0.26
CA ARG A 85 -8.81 -15.84 0.83
C ARG A 85 -9.73 -14.64 0.61
N ALA A 86 -11.03 -14.91 0.68
CA ALA A 86 -12.08 -13.89 0.61
C ALA A 86 -12.80 -13.73 1.94
N PHE A 87 -13.37 -12.55 2.14
CA PHE A 87 -13.99 -12.10 3.38
C PHE A 87 -15.29 -11.39 3.06
N ASP A 88 -16.40 -11.85 3.64
CA ASP A 88 -17.73 -11.22 3.51
C ASP A 88 -18.01 -10.20 4.63
N ARG A 89 -17.07 -10.07 5.56
CA ARG A 89 -17.07 -9.18 6.71
C ARG A 89 -15.65 -8.69 6.97
N PRO A 90 -15.47 -7.65 7.79
CA PRO A 90 -14.15 -7.19 8.19
C PRO A 90 -13.34 -8.34 8.78
N ALA A 91 -12.21 -8.65 8.16
CA ALA A 91 -11.30 -9.70 8.58
C ALA A 91 -9.89 -9.12 8.70
N HIS A 92 -9.09 -9.69 9.60
CA HIS A 92 -7.75 -9.19 9.84
C HIS A 92 -6.70 -10.28 9.97
N TYR A 93 -5.52 -9.95 9.46
CA TYR A 93 -4.26 -10.65 9.72
C TYR A 93 -3.48 -9.88 10.77
N VAL A 94 -2.79 -10.61 11.64
CA VAL A 94 -1.94 -10.06 12.70
C VAL A 94 -0.57 -10.68 12.61
N PHE A 95 0.45 -9.83 12.48
CA PHE A 95 1.85 -10.21 12.42
C PHE A 95 2.56 -9.65 13.65
N PRO A 96 3.22 -10.48 14.48
CA PRO A 96 4.14 -9.98 15.49
C PRO A 96 5.28 -9.19 14.83
N ILE A 97 5.71 -8.07 15.43
CA ILE A 97 6.77 -7.21 14.89
C ILE A 97 7.91 -7.11 15.91
N LYS A 98 9.10 -7.53 15.47
CA LYS A 98 10.34 -7.47 16.23
C LYS A 98 11.04 -6.13 16.00
N ASP A 99 11.09 -5.64 14.77
CA ASP A 99 11.83 -4.44 14.38
C ASP A 99 11.01 -3.17 14.56
N ARG A 100 10.71 -2.83 15.81
CA ARG A 100 9.78 -1.73 16.09
C ARG A 100 10.40 -0.37 15.80
N GLY A 101 9.57 0.56 15.35
CA GLY A 101 9.96 1.94 15.06
C GLY A 101 10.63 2.12 13.70
N THR A 102 10.73 1.06 12.89
CA THR A 102 11.26 1.10 11.52
C THR A 102 10.13 0.92 10.50
N HIS A 103 10.43 1.22 9.24
CA HIS A 103 9.53 0.94 8.13
C HIS A 103 9.49 -0.55 7.82
N HIS A 104 8.33 -0.99 7.36
CA HIS A 104 8.15 -2.33 6.82
C HIS A 104 7.57 -2.23 5.43
N LEU A 105 8.09 -3.05 4.52
CA LEU A 105 7.48 -3.30 3.22
C LEU A 105 6.27 -4.22 3.46
N VAL A 106 5.11 -3.75 3.04
CA VAL A 106 3.84 -4.48 3.04
C VAL A 106 3.39 -4.63 1.61
N ARG A 107 3.45 -5.85 1.07
CA ARG A 107 2.96 -6.16 -0.28
C ARG A 107 1.69 -6.97 -0.20
N LEU A 108 0.68 -6.51 -0.92
CA LEU A 108 -0.61 -7.15 -1.03
C LEU A 108 -0.80 -7.62 -2.47
N HIS A 109 -0.98 -8.93 -2.64
CA HIS A 109 -1.14 -9.52 -3.95
C HIS A 109 -2.60 -9.84 -4.19
N PHE A 110 -3.11 -9.41 -5.35
CA PHE A 110 -4.48 -9.62 -5.77
C PHE A 110 -4.48 -10.32 -7.13
N HIS A 111 -4.82 -11.60 -7.13
CA HIS A 111 -5.10 -12.33 -8.36
C HIS A 111 -6.61 -12.64 -8.43
N PRO A 112 -7.34 -12.06 -9.42
CA PRO A 112 -8.80 -12.17 -9.49
C PRO A 112 -9.27 -13.54 -9.99
N LEU A 113 -9.24 -14.53 -9.11
CA LEU A 113 -9.75 -15.89 -9.39
C LEU A 113 -11.26 -15.91 -9.64
N GLN A 114 -11.69 -16.80 -10.54
CA GLN A 114 -13.08 -17.08 -10.81
C GLN A 114 -13.35 -18.59 -10.72
N ASN A 115 -14.42 -18.97 -10.03
CA ASN A 115 -14.95 -20.32 -10.02
C ASN A 115 -16.49 -20.29 -10.11
N ASN A 116 -17.13 -21.46 -10.04
CA ASN A 116 -18.60 -21.59 -10.19
C ASN A 116 -19.42 -20.81 -9.15
N CYS A 117 -18.83 -20.45 -8.01
CA CYS A 117 -19.54 -19.80 -6.90
C CYS A 117 -19.08 -18.36 -6.62
N HIS A 118 -17.87 -18.00 -7.04
CA HIS A 118 -17.23 -16.75 -6.69
C HIS A 118 -16.48 -16.15 -7.88
N ASN A 119 -16.66 -14.85 -8.09
CA ASN A 119 -16.00 -14.08 -9.12
C ASN A 119 -15.24 -12.91 -8.48
N LEU A 120 -13.92 -13.05 -8.25
CA LEU A 120 -13.15 -12.06 -7.51
C LEU A 120 -13.06 -10.69 -8.19
N TYR A 121 -13.40 -10.58 -9.48
CA TYR A 121 -13.55 -9.29 -10.17
C TYR A 121 -14.70 -8.42 -9.64
N GLU A 122 -15.64 -8.99 -8.90
CA GLU A 122 -16.78 -8.27 -8.30
C GLU A 122 -16.46 -7.70 -6.91
N ALA A 123 -15.26 -7.97 -6.39
CA ALA A 123 -14.82 -7.47 -5.11
C ALA A 123 -14.68 -5.94 -5.12
N GLU A 124 -15.22 -5.29 -4.10
CA GLU A 124 -14.91 -3.90 -3.76
C GLU A 124 -14.66 -3.83 -2.27
N PHE A 125 -13.48 -3.38 -1.85
CA PHE A 125 -13.08 -3.39 -0.45
C PHE A 125 -12.06 -2.31 -0.10
N HIS A 126 -11.84 -2.15 1.19
CA HIS A 126 -10.81 -1.29 1.76
C HIS A 126 -9.75 -2.16 2.45
N VAL A 127 -8.54 -1.63 2.54
CA VAL A 127 -7.46 -2.25 3.33
C VAL A 127 -6.86 -1.22 4.26
N VAL A 128 -6.75 -1.58 5.53
CA VAL A 128 -6.19 -0.72 6.58
C VAL A 128 -5.09 -1.47 7.30
N ALA A 129 -3.95 -0.81 7.54
CA ALA A 129 -2.83 -1.35 8.31
C ALA A 129 -2.43 -0.39 9.44
N ASN A 130 -2.63 -0.79 10.71
CA ASN A 130 -2.22 -0.02 11.91
C ASN A 130 -2.56 1.50 11.93
N GLY A 131 -3.59 1.93 11.19
CA GLY A 131 -4.01 3.34 11.10
C GLY A 131 -3.85 3.94 9.69
N PHE A 132 -3.01 3.35 8.85
CA PHE A 132 -2.89 3.72 7.45
C PHE A 132 -4.04 3.14 6.63
N LEU A 133 -4.74 3.99 5.87
CA LEU A 133 -5.69 3.55 4.85
C LEU A 133 -4.92 3.28 3.55
N LEU A 134 -4.55 2.02 3.35
CA LEU A 134 -3.76 1.57 2.21
C LEU A 134 -4.57 1.58 0.92
N LEU A 135 -5.79 1.06 0.96
CA LEU A 135 -6.67 0.93 -0.20
C LEU A 135 -8.09 1.33 0.18
N ARG A 136 -8.79 2.06 -0.71
CA ARG A 136 -10.18 2.49 -0.52
C ARG A 136 -11.01 2.21 -1.77
N ASN A 137 -12.19 1.62 -1.59
CA ASN A 137 -13.09 1.23 -2.69
C ASN A 137 -12.35 0.48 -3.80
N TYR A 138 -11.36 -0.32 -3.42
CA TYR A 138 -10.45 -0.93 -4.37
C TYR A 138 -11.17 -2.03 -5.14
N ARG A 139 -11.00 -1.98 -6.46
CA ARG A 139 -11.53 -2.95 -7.42
C ARG A 139 -10.41 -3.39 -8.33
N ILE A 140 -10.47 -4.63 -8.78
CA ILE A 140 -9.57 -5.12 -9.82
C ILE A 140 -10.02 -4.56 -11.17
N PRO A 141 -9.15 -3.89 -11.95
CA PRO A 141 -9.48 -3.46 -13.30
C PRO A 141 -9.87 -4.67 -14.18
N LYS A 142 -10.87 -4.52 -15.04
CA LYS A 142 -11.19 -5.52 -16.08
C LYS A 142 -10.58 -5.07 -17.42
N PRO A 143 -10.06 -5.96 -18.28
CA PRO A 143 -9.96 -7.43 -18.14
C PRO A 143 -8.55 -7.87 -17.65
N TYR A 144 -8.11 -7.43 -16.47
CA TYR A 144 -6.75 -7.74 -15.99
C TYR A 144 -6.64 -9.17 -15.46
N ASN A 145 -6.02 -10.06 -16.23
CA ASN A 145 -5.85 -11.47 -15.86
C ASN A 145 -4.55 -11.76 -15.07
N PHE A 146 -3.70 -10.75 -14.84
CA PHE A 146 -2.43 -10.92 -14.13
C PHE A 146 -2.56 -10.54 -12.65
N PRO A 147 -1.78 -11.16 -11.75
CA PRO A 147 -1.68 -10.73 -10.36
C PRO A 147 -1.22 -9.28 -10.26
N ILE A 148 -1.91 -8.48 -9.45
CA ILE A 148 -1.54 -7.10 -9.13
C ILE A 148 -0.90 -7.09 -7.75
N VAL A 149 0.28 -6.49 -7.64
CA VAL A 149 0.97 -6.29 -6.36
C VAL A 149 0.87 -4.82 -5.98
N LYS A 150 0.33 -4.55 -4.78
CA LYS A 150 0.35 -3.24 -4.16
C LYS A 150 1.41 -3.21 -3.07
N GLU A 151 2.42 -2.37 -3.23
CA GLU A 151 3.56 -2.24 -2.33
C GLU A 151 3.48 -0.94 -1.53
N PHE A 152 3.56 -1.08 -0.20
CA PHE A 152 3.60 0.03 0.73
C PHE A 152 4.82 -0.10 1.64
N THR A 153 5.40 1.03 2.05
CA THR A 153 6.45 1.10 3.05
C THR A 153 5.93 1.97 4.19
N ILE A 154 5.57 1.35 5.33
CA ILE A 154 4.91 2.06 6.44
C ILE A 154 5.70 1.90 7.75
N PRO A 155 5.77 2.95 8.60
CA PRO A 155 6.42 2.86 9.89
C PRO A 155 5.55 2.07 10.88
N ILE A 156 6.17 1.18 11.67
CA ILE A 156 5.46 0.33 12.64
C ILE A 156 6.08 0.46 14.02
N ALA A 157 5.47 1.26 14.88
CA ALA A 157 5.87 1.38 16.29
C ALA A 157 5.23 0.32 17.21
N ALA A 158 4.11 -0.29 16.78
CA ALA A 158 3.37 -1.25 17.57
C ALA A 158 4.06 -2.62 17.64
N ALA A 159 3.71 -3.42 18.66
CA ALA A 159 4.20 -4.79 18.80
C ALA A 159 3.69 -5.75 17.72
N GLU A 160 2.62 -5.38 17.04
CA GLU A 160 1.98 -6.18 16.00
C GLU A 160 1.54 -5.29 14.85
N LEU A 161 1.62 -5.81 13.62
CA LEU A 161 1.00 -5.26 12.43
C LEU A 161 -0.36 -5.93 12.20
N LYS A 162 -1.43 -5.15 12.28
CA LYS A 162 -2.79 -5.59 11.98
C LYS A 162 -3.24 -5.06 10.63
N ILE A 163 -3.35 -5.95 9.65
CA ILE A 163 -3.89 -5.67 8.32
C ILE A 163 -5.35 -6.10 8.27
N THR A 164 -6.27 -5.17 8.04
CA THR A 164 -7.72 -5.39 8.03
C THR A 164 -8.28 -5.18 6.63
N PHE A 165 -8.94 -6.20 6.10
CA PHE A 165 -9.71 -6.15 4.87
C PHE A 165 -11.18 -5.89 5.22
N ILE A 166 -11.78 -4.86 4.63
CA ILE A 166 -13.12 -4.40 4.94
C ILE A 166 -13.91 -4.37 3.63
N PRO A 167 -14.85 -5.30 3.38
CA PRO A 167 -15.72 -5.23 2.21
C PRO A 167 -16.46 -3.88 2.15
N SER A 168 -16.74 -3.38 0.96
CA SER A 168 -17.57 -2.18 0.77
C SER A 168 -19.05 -2.52 0.93
N ASN A 169 -19.89 -1.57 1.32
CA ASN A 169 -21.34 -1.80 1.36
C ASN A 169 -21.94 -2.18 -0.02
N LYS A 170 -21.24 -1.89 -1.12
CA LYS A 170 -21.67 -2.17 -2.50
C LYS A 170 -21.29 -3.57 -3.00
N SER A 171 -20.28 -4.20 -2.40
CA SER A 171 -19.81 -5.55 -2.77
C SER A 171 -19.88 -6.47 -1.57
N LYS A 172 -20.22 -7.74 -1.78
CA LYS A 172 -20.38 -8.68 -0.66
C LYS A 172 -19.05 -9.14 -0.08
N PHE A 173 -17.90 -8.86 -0.71
CA PHE A 173 -16.63 -9.38 -0.24
C PHE A 173 -15.40 -8.58 -0.67
N GLY A 174 -14.31 -8.75 0.09
CA GLY A 174 -12.94 -8.43 -0.30
C GLY A 174 -12.08 -9.68 -0.33
N PHE A 175 -10.87 -9.60 -0.87
CA PHE A 175 -9.98 -10.77 -0.94
C PHE A 175 -8.49 -10.39 -0.96
N VAL A 176 -7.64 -11.39 -0.75
CA VAL A 176 -6.19 -11.31 -0.92
C VAL A 176 -5.63 -12.67 -1.33
N SER A 177 -4.64 -12.69 -2.22
CA SER A 177 -3.98 -13.91 -2.71
C SER A 177 -2.68 -14.18 -1.96
N ALA A 178 -1.89 -13.14 -1.68
CA ALA A 178 -0.69 -13.25 -0.87
C ALA A 178 -0.40 -11.96 -0.11
N ILE A 179 0.32 -12.09 1.01
CA ILE A 179 0.78 -10.97 1.83
C ILE A 179 2.27 -11.15 2.09
N GLU A 180 3.06 -10.10 1.84
CA GLU A 180 4.45 -10.00 2.27
C GLU A 180 4.57 -8.90 3.33
N VAL A 181 5.25 -9.18 4.45
CA VAL A 181 5.62 -8.20 5.48
C VAL A 181 7.10 -8.38 5.79
N ILE A 182 7.90 -7.36 5.47
CA ILE A 182 9.36 -7.44 5.52
C ILE A 182 9.90 -6.17 6.20
N SER A 183 10.75 -6.29 7.22
CA SER A 183 11.44 -5.12 7.79
C SER A 183 12.28 -4.44 6.71
N ALA A 184 12.16 -3.12 6.58
CA ALA A 184 13.00 -2.34 5.69
C ALA A 184 14.39 -2.17 6.31
N PRO A 185 15.46 -2.15 5.49
CA PRO A 185 16.75 -1.63 5.90
C PRO A 185 16.62 -0.21 6.46
N GLN A 186 17.37 0.10 7.51
CA GLN A 186 17.30 1.40 8.19
C GLN A 186 17.66 2.58 7.26
N ASP A 187 18.50 2.34 6.27
CA ASP A 187 18.97 3.30 5.28
C ASP A 187 18.09 3.36 4.01
N LEU A 188 17.04 2.55 3.91
CA LEU A 188 16.16 2.54 2.74
C LEU A 188 15.46 3.89 2.55
N ILE A 189 14.97 4.49 3.65
CA ILE A 189 14.31 5.80 3.65
C ILE A 189 15.08 6.73 4.58
N ALA A 190 15.65 7.80 4.03
CA ALA A 190 16.26 8.85 4.84
C ALA A 190 15.16 9.69 5.51
N ASP A 191 15.44 10.24 6.70
CA ASP A 191 14.49 11.15 7.36
C ASP A 191 14.37 12.51 6.64
N VAL A 192 15.24 12.75 5.66
CA VAL A 192 15.46 14.05 5.03
C VAL A 192 15.40 13.91 3.51
N ALA A 193 14.80 14.90 2.86
CA ALA A 193 14.79 15.03 1.41
C ALA A 193 14.75 16.50 1.00
N GLN A 194 14.89 16.75 -0.30
CA GLN A 194 14.82 18.09 -0.87
C GLN A 194 13.43 18.33 -1.46
N LEU A 195 12.66 19.26 -0.91
CA LEU A 195 11.50 19.83 -1.57
C LEU A 195 11.96 20.61 -2.79
N VAL A 196 11.43 20.26 -3.95
CA VAL A 196 11.69 20.95 -5.22
C VAL A 196 10.41 21.65 -5.66
N ASP A 197 10.49 22.98 -5.79
CA ASP A 197 9.41 23.85 -6.22
C ASP A 197 9.96 24.96 -7.13
N PHE A 198 9.08 25.68 -7.83
CA PHE A 198 9.46 26.74 -8.75
C PHE A 198 10.14 27.93 -8.05
N GLU A 199 9.84 28.16 -6.77
CA GLU A 199 10.38 29.29 -6.01
C GLU A 199 11.80 29.00 -5.47
N LYS A 200 11.97 27.83 -4.84
CA LYS A 200 13.21 27.43 -4.18
C LYS A 200 13.23 25.95 -3.82
N ASN A 201 14.44 25.47 -3.62
CA ASN A 201 14.70 24.17 -3.04
C ASN A 201 14.85 24.29 -1.52
N GLU A 202 14.15 23.43 -0.78
CA GLU A 202 14.22 23.42 0.68
C GLU A 202 14.48 22.02 1.22
N ARG A 203 15.16 21.93 2.36
CA ARG A 203 15.28 20.67 3.08
C ARG A 203 14.00 20.41 3.88
N VAL A 204 13.48 19.19 3.76
CA VAL A 204 12.35 18.69 4.54
C VAL A 204 12.81 17.51 5.38
N ASP A 205 12.49 17.54 6.67
CA ASP A 205 12.76 16.45 7.62
C ASP A 205 11.45 15.76 8.06
N GLY A 206 11.55 14.63 8.75
CA GLY A 206 10.41 13.90 9.34
C GLY A 206 9.78 12.86 8.41
N LEU A 207 10.46 12.47 7.33
CA LEU A 207 10.00 11.43 6.42
C LEU A 207 9.85 10.06 7.10
N LEU A 208 10.56 9.82 8.21
CA LEU A 208 10.45 8.56 8.93
C LEU A 208 9.07 8.33 9.59
N ARG A 209 8.25 9.39 9.70
CA ARG A 209 6.87 9.28 10.21
C ARG A 209 5.84 9.03 9.11
N SER A 210 6.25 9.16 7.85
CA SER A 210 5.40 9.00 6.69
C SER A 210 5.37 7.55 6.23
N GLY A 211 4.25 7.14 5.64
CA GLY A 211 4.13 5.95 4.84
C GLY A 211 4.19 6.28 3.35
N PHE A 212 4.58 5.29 2.56
CA PHE A 212 4.84 5.41 1.13
C PHE A 212 4.11 4.31 0.36
N GLU A 213 3.42 4.62 -0.73
CA GLU A 213 2.96 3.65 -1.74
C GLU A 213 3.93 3.74 -2.92
N THR A 214 4.57 2.63 -3.30
CA THR A 214 5.39 2.63 -4.53
C THR A 214 4.48 2.68 -5.75
N VAL A 215 4.67 3.71 -6.57
CA VAL A 215 3.89 3.93 -7.80
C VAL A 215 4.68 3.52 -9.03
N HIS A 216 5.96 3.91 -9.11
CA HIS A 216 6.86 3.54 -10.19
C HIS A 216 8.23 3.14 -9.66
N ARG A 217 8.86 2.17 -10.30
CA ARG A 217 10.24 1.71 -10.01
C ARG A 217 10.89 1.23 -11.30
N VAL A 218 11.88 1.97 -11.77
CA VAL A 218 12.41 1.89 -13.13
C VAL A 218 13.93 1.69 -13.12
N ASN A 219 14.38 0.69 -13.86
CA ASN A 219 15.79 0.48 -14.20
C ASN A 219 16.09 1.19 -15.53
N VAL A 220 16.93 2.24 -15.49
CA VAL A 220 17.15 3.12 -16.64
C VAL A 220 18.26 2.57 -17.53
N GLY A 221 17.93 2.35 -18.81
CA GLY A 221 18.85 1.81 -19.79
C GLY A 221 19.18 0.32 -19.62
N GLY A 222 18.63 -0.32 -18.58
CA GLY A 222 18.82 -1.74 -18.26
C GLY A 222 17.63 -2.63 -18.60
N PHE A 223 17.76 -3.90 -18.25
CA PHE A 223 16.68 -4.88 -18.35
C PHE A 223 15.81 -4.89 -17.08
N LYS A 224 14.62 -5.50 -17.19
CA LYS A 224 13.75 -5.72 -16.03
C LYS A 224 14.48 -6.52 -14.94
N VAL A 225 14.49 -6.00 -13.72
CA VAL A 225 14.98 -6.71 -12.53
C VAL A 225 13.79 -7.37 -11.85
N THR A 226 13.87 -8.69 -11.64
CA THR A 226 12.84 -9.47 -10.94
C THR A 226 13.20 -9.64 -9.46
N PRO A 227 12.24 -10.08 -8.61
CA PRO A 227 12.51 -10.36 -7.21
C PRO A 227 13.75 -11.21 -6.97
N PHE A 228 14.00 -12.23 -7.80
CA PHE A 228 15.21 -13.07 -7.70
C PHE A 228 16.53 -12.28 -7.69
N ASN A 229 16.57 -11.13 -8.35
CA ASN A 229 17.76 -10.32 -8.58
C ASN A 229 17.81 -9.04 -7.71
N ASP A 230 16.92 -8.90 -6.72
CA ASP A 230 16.84 -7.75 -5.81
C ASP A 230 16.81 -8.23 -4.36
N SER A 231 17.63 -7.63 -3.48
CA SER A 231 17.75 -8.06 -2.08
C SER A 231 16.49 -7.83 -1.24
N LEU A 232 15.59 -6.96 -1.70
CA LEU A 232 14.28 -6.70 -1.08
C LEU A 232 13.13 -7.31 -1.89
N TRP A 233 13.42 -8.16 -2.89
CA TRP A 233 12.43 -8.76 -3.79
C TRP A 233 11.56 -7.75 -4.53
N ARG A 234 12.10 -6.57 -4.83
CA ARG A 234 11.44 -5.56 -5.65
C ARG A 234 11.53 -5.93 -7.12
N THR A 235 10.58 -5.42 -7.90
CA THR A 235 10.64 -5.47 -9.37
C THR A 235 10.96 -4.09 -9.92
N TRP A 236 11.97 -4.00 -10.79
CA TRP A 236 12.30 -2.79 -11.52
C TRP A 236 11.94 -2.98 -12.99
N VAL A 237 11.03 -2.16 -13.52
CA VAL A 237 10.64 -2.21 -14.94
C VAL A 237 11.61 -1.41 -15.80
N THR A 238 11.59 -1.62 -17.11
CA THR A 238 12.45 -0.86 -18.06
C THR A 238 11.95 0.57 -18.23
N ASP A 239 12.85 1.50 -18.58
CA ASP A 239 12.52 2.93 -18.73
C ASP A 239 11.83 3.32 -20.04
N ASP A 240 11.87 2.45 -21.05
CA ASP A 240 11.50 2.80 -22.43
C ASP A 240 10.05 3.31 -22.59
N GLU A 241 9.10 2.83 -21.78
CA GLU A 241 7.69 3.29 -21.83
C GLU A 241 7.48 4.68 -21.22
N TYR A 242 8.42 5.15 -20.39
CA TYR A 242 8.32 6.42 -19.68
C TYR A 242 9.15 7.54 -20.33
N LEU A 243 10.10 7.17 -21.20
CA LEU A 243 11.00 8.09 -21.86
C LEU A 243 10.25 8.90 -22.94
N MET A 244 10.26 10.23 -22.83
CA MET A 244 9.52 11.10 -23.76
C MET A 244 10.15 11.19 -25.15
N SER A 245 11.48 11.17 -25.21
CA SER A 245 12.24 11.05 -26.46
C SER A 245 13.56 10.33 -26.19
N SER A 246 13.91 9.41 -27.09
CA SER A 246 15.21 8.72 -27.08
C SER A 246 16.31 9.47 -27.81
N ASP A 247 15.98 10.56 -28.51
CA ASP A 247 16.92 11.28 -29.36
C ASP A 247 18.10 11.83 -28.53
N GLY A 248 19.32 11.59 -29.01
CA GLY A 248 20.55 12.01 -28.30
C GLY A 248 20.90 11.18 -27.05
N SER A 249 20.07 10.20 -26.68
CA SER A 249 20.32 9.31 -25.55
C SER A 249 20.94 7.98 -25.99
N GLN A 250 21.81 7.40 -25.16
CA GLN A 250 22.41 6.08 -25.39
C GLN A 250 22.30 5.21 -24.13
N LYS A 251 21.96 3.93 -24.30
CA LYS A 251 22.02 2.95 -23.21
C LYS A 251 23.47 2.52 -23.01
N THR A 252 23.90 2.40 -21.76
CA THR A 252 25.24 1.91 -21.40
C THR A 252 25.16 0.83 -20.33
N HIS A 253 26.11 -0.10 -20.36
CA HIS A 253 26.22 -1.19 -19.41
C HIS A 253 27.68 -1.34 -18.96
N PHE A 254 27.86 -1.58 -17.67
CA PHE A 254 29.16 -1.74 -17.03
C PHE A 254 29.32 -3.14 -16.45
N GLY A 255 30.25 -3.91 -17.02
CA GLY A 255 30.55 -5.28 -16.57
C GLY A 255 31.46 -5.36 -15.34
N GLY A 256 31.89 -4.23 -14.78
CA GLY A 256 32.74 -4.19 -13.60
C GLY A 256 31.96 -4.27 -12.29
N ARG A 257 32.68 -4.31 -11.17
CA ARG A 257 32.08 -4.34 -9.83
C ARG A 257 31.61 -2.96 -9.39
N ILE A 258 30.34 -2.86 -8.99
CA ILE A 258 29.79 -1.67 -8.32
C ILE A 258 30.39 -1.54 -6.92
N LYS A 259 30.85 -0.34 -6.59
CA LYS A 259 31.63 -0.02 -5.40
C LYS A 259 30.79 0.74 -4.37
N TYR A 260 29.87 0.04 -3.72
CA TYR A 260 29.09 0.58 -2.59
C TYR A 260 30.02 1.04 -1.46
N ARG A 261 29.68 2.16 -0.82
CA ARG A 261 30.44 2.73 0.28
C ARG A 261 29.53 3.12 1.45
N PRO A 262 30.03 3.08 2.69
CA PRO A 262 29.34 3.68 3.82
C PRO A 262 29.01 5.14 3.55
N GLY A 263 27.78 5.55 3.85
CA GLY A 263 27.29 6.91 3.60
C GLY A 263 26.82 7.20 2.16
N GLY A 264 27.01 6.26 1.22
CA GLY A 264 26.39 6.30 -0.10
C GLY A 264 25.19 5.35 -0.20
N ALA A 265 24.74 5.05 -1.42
CA ALA A 265 23.73 4.01 -1.60
C ALA A 265 24.27 2.64 -1.16
N THR A 266 23.39 1.79 -0.65
CA THR A 266 23.66 0.37 -0.37
C THR A 266 23.01 -0.51 -1.43
N ARG A 267 23.31 -1.83 -1.36
CA ARG A 267 22.72 -2.82 -2.27
C ARG A 267 21.21 -2.95 -2.05
N GLU A 268 20.77 -2.66 -0.83
CA GLU A 268 19.36 -2.67 -0.44
C GLU A 268 18.64 -1.41 -0.92
N VAL A 269 19.33 -0.25 -0.98
CA VAL A 269 18.79 0.94 -1.65
C VAL A 269 18.57 0.67 -3.13
N GLY A 270 19.56 0.11 -3.83
CA GLY A 270 19.41 -0.32 -5.23
C GLY A 270 20.40 -1.44 -5.58
N PRO A 271 19.97 -2.47 -6.33
CA PRO A 271 20.84 -3.61 -6.65
C PRO A 271 21.85 -3.27 -7.74
N ASP A 272 22.86 -4.13 -7.90
CA ASP A 272 23.91 -3.97 -8.93
C ASP A 272 23.31 -3.85 -10.32
N ASN A 273 22.21 -4.56 -10.59
CA ASN A 273 21.50 -4.56 -11.87
C ASN A 273 20.85 -3.21 -12.23
N VAL A 274 20.73 -2.30 -11.26
CA VAL A 274 20.31 -0.91 -11.50
C VAL A 274 21.54 -0.03 -11.72
N TYR A 275 22.54 -0.16 -10.86
CA TYR A 275 23.74 0.70 -10.92
C TYR A 275 24.75 0.30 -12.00
N ASN A 276 24.63 -0.87 -12.62
CA ASN A 276 25.46 -1.32 -13.75
C ASN A 276 24.90 -0.91 -15.11
N THR A 277 23.70 -0.34 -15.17
CA THR A 277 23.09 0.17 -16.38
C THR A 277 22.75 1.63 -16.24
N ALA A 278 22.74 2.35 -17.35
CA ALA A 278 22.29 3.73 -17.38
C ALA A 278 21.85 4.13 -18.78
N ARG A 279 21.18 5.29 -18.85
CA ARG A 279 21.09 6.08 -20.07
C ARG A 279 21.97 7.32 -19.93
N VAL A 280 22.69 7.67 -20.98
CA VAL A 280 23.62 8.80 -21.02
C VAL A 280 23.32 9.75 -22.19
N ILE A 281 23.67 11.02 -22.00
CA ILE A 281 23.86 11.97 -23.10
C ILE A 281 25.35 12.04 -23.39
N LYS A 282 25.70 11.98 -24.68
CA LYS A 282 27.08 12.11 -25.14
C LYS A 282 27.15 13.07 -26.33
N GLY A 283 27.85 14.18 -26.16
CA GLY A 283 28.10 15.15 -27.22
C GLY A 283 28.83 14.55 -28.42
N SER A 284 28.44 14.98 -29.61
CA SER A 284 29.13 14.65 -30.86
C SER A 284 30.12 15.76 -31.20
N GLY A 285 31.42 15.45 -31.20
CA GLY A 285 32.46 16.44 -31.47
C GLY A 285 32.55 17.50 -30.37
N ASN A 286 32.74 18.77 -30.76
CA ASN A 286 32.94 19.89 -29.81
C ASN A 286 31.63 20.50 -29.29
N SER A 287 30.46 20.00 -29.70
CA SER A 287 29.16 20.55 -29.31
C SER A 287 28.53 19.73 -28.20
N ILE A 288 28.16 20.41 -27.12
CA ILE A 288 27.33 19.87 -26.05
C ILE A 288 25.87 19.92 -26.52
N PRO A 289 25.07 18.85 -26.40
CA PRO A 289 23.66 18.86 -26.75
C PRO A 289 22.86 19.86 -25.89
N ASN A 290 21.86 20.53 -26.45
CA ASN A 290 20.97 21.43 -25.69
C ASN A 290 19.66 20.74 -25.27
N SER A 291 19.65 19.41 -25.16
CA SER A 291 18.45 18.62 -24.88
C SER A 291 18.62 17.79 -23.62
N ASN A 292 17.58 17.75 -22.78
CA ASN A 292 17.55 16.90 -21.59
C ASN A 292 16.94 15.52 -21.93
N MET A 293 17.45 14.46 -21.29
CA MET A 293 16.74 13.19 -21.22
C MET A 293 15.59 13.34 -20.22
N THR A 294 14.37 13.07 -20.67
CA THR A 294 13.15 13.37 -19.90
C THR A 294 12.24 12.16 -19.83
N TRP A 295 11.79 11.81 -18.62
CA TRP A 295 10.82 10.76 -18.36
C TRP A 295 9.54 11.36 -17.76
N SER A 296 8.39 10.84 -18.17
CA SER A 296 7.07 11.28 -17.72
C SER A 296 6.32 10.12 -17.08
N PHE A 297 5.79 10.34 -15.88
CA PHE A 297 5.08 9.34 -15.10
C PHE A 297 3.67 9.81 -14.78
N GLU A 298 2.69 8.94 -14.97
CA GLU A 298 1.32 9.22 -14.51
C GLU A 298 1.22 9.06 -13.00
N VAL A 299 0.64 10.06 -12.33
CA VAL A 299 0.48 10.13 -10.88
C VAL A 299 -0.89 10.67 -10.49
N GLU A 300 -1.37 10.35 -9.29
CA GLU A 300 -2.62 10.89 -8.77
C GLU A 300 -2.45 12.32 -8.25
N ASN A 301 -3.40 13.20 -8.58
CA ASN A 301 -3.46 14.55 -8.04
C ASN A 301 -3.82 14.57 -6.54
N GLY A 302 -3.40 15.61 -5.84
CA GLY A 302 -3.73 15.86 -4.43
C GLY A 302 -2.78 15.17 -3.43
N TYR A 303 -1.64 14.67 -3.89
CA TYR A 303 -0.63 14.02 -3.06
C TYR A 303 0.74 14.64 -3.25
N LYS A 304 1.59 14.42 -2.24
CA LYS A 304 3.04 14.61 -2.37
C LYS A 304 3.68 13.30 -2.79
N TYR A 305 4.75 13.41 -3.55
CA TYR A 305 5.54 12.30 -4.04
C TYR A 305 6.99 12.45 -3.62
N MET A 306 7.62 11.34 -3.24
CA MET A 306 9.06 11.22 -3.15
C MET A 306 9.57 10.60 -4.44
N VAL A 307 10.51 11.29 -5.08
CA VAL A 307 11.19 10.85 -6.29
C VAL A 307 12.63 10.57 -5.90
N ARG A 308 13.06 9.32 -5.98
CA ARG A 308 14.48 8.96 -5.86
C ARG A 308 15.07 8.76 -7.24
N MET A 309 16.16 9.46 -7.50
CA MET A 309 16.96 9.27 -8.71
C MET A 309 18.27 8.58 -8.31
N HIS A 310 18.59 7.48 -8.99
CA HIS A 310 19.79 6.68 -8.75
C HIS A 310 20.85 7.01 -9.79
N PHE A 311 22.06 7.29 -9.32
CA PHE A 311 23.21 7.67 -10.13
C PHE A 311 24.42 6.79 -9.80
N CYS A 312 25.19 6.44 -10.82
CA CYS A 312 26.46 5.75 -10.69
C CYS A 312 27.26 6.05 -11.95
N ASP A 313 28.39 6.74 -11.80
CA ASP A 313 29.24 7.05 -12.95
C ASP A 313 29.95 5.80 -13.45
N ILE A 314 29.33 5.18 -14.45
CA ILE A 314 29.80 3.97 -15.13
C ILE A 314 30.26 4.24 -16.57
N ALA A 315 30.26 5.52 -16.98
CA ALA A 315 30.46 5.90 -18.38
C ALA A 315 31.66 6.83 -18.58
N SER A 316 32.06 7.61 -17.58
CA SER A 316 33.24 8.46 -17.65
C SER A 316 34.54 7.65 -17.69
N ILE A 317 35.53 8.18 -18.40
CA ILE A 317 36.88 7.59 -18.50
C ILE A 317 37.69 7.86 -17.21
N ALA A 318 37.46 9.01 -16.59
CA ALA A 318 38.09 9.43 -15.34
C ALA A 318 37.10 10.25 -14.51
N THR A 319 37.40 10.40 -13.21
CA THR A 319 36.69 11.28 -12.30
C THR A 319 36.87 12.76 -12.69
N GLY A 320 35.91 13.61 -12.33
CA GLY A 320 35.90 15.04 -12.62
C GLY A 320 35.51 15.37 -14.07
N MET A 321 34.91 14.40 -14.79
CA MET A 321 34.56 14.54 -16.21
C MET A 321 33.05 14.68 -16.48
N LEU A 322 32.22 14.60 -15.44
CA LEU A 322 30.78 14.53 -15.56
C LEU A 322 30.12 15.55 -14.64
N TYR A 323 29.58 16.61 -15.26
CA TYR A 323 28.79 17.65 -14.61
C TYR A 323 27.49 17.80 -15.38
N PHE A 324 26.36 17.69 -14.69
CA PHE A 324 25.05 17.75 -15.31
C PHE A 324 24.00 18.33 -14.37
N ASN A 325 22.91 18.80 -14.93
CA ASN A 325 21.79 19.32 -14.16
C ASN A 325 20.72 18.24 -13.98
N VAL A 326 20.08 18.25 -12.81
CA VAL A 326 18.93 17.39 -12.50
C VAL A 326 17.71 18.27 -12.32
N TYR A 327 16.61 17.89 -12.95
CA TYR A 327 15.34 18.61 -12.87
C TYR A 327 14.19 17.69 -12.47
N VAL A 328 13.29 18.20 -11.64
CA VAL A 328 12.03 17.54 -11.28
C VAL A 328 10.89 18.53 -11.50
N ASN A 329 9.88 18.12 -12.26
CA ASN A 329 8.80 18.96 -12.79
C ASN A 329 9.31 20.23 -13.50
N GLY A 330 10.43 20.13 -14.22
CA GLY A 330 11.06 21.27 -14.90
C GLY A 330 11.83 22.23 -14.00
N ASN A 331 11.74 22.08 -12.67
CA ASN A 331 12.47 22.88 -11.70
C ASN A 331 13.88 22.29 -11.48
N LEU A 332 14.88 23.16 -11.36
CA LEU A 332 16.28 22.77 -11.16
C LEU A 332 16.48 22.22 -9.73
N ALA A 333 16.69 20.91 -9.62
CA ALA A 333 16.88 20.21 -8.35
C ALA A 333 18.36 20.16 -7.94
N TYR A 334 19.25 19.85 -8.90
CA TYR A 334 20.70 20.00 -8.73
C TYR A 334 21.29 20.74 -9.92
N GLU A 335 22.06 21.77 -9.62
CA GLU A 335 22.91 22.47 -10.58
C GLU A 335 24.31 21.86 -10.56
N ASN A 336 24.89 21.58 -11.73
CA ASN A 336 26.27 21.13 -11.89
C ASN A 336 26.62 19.92 -11.00
N LEU A 337 25.73 18.92 -10.90
CA LEU A 337 25.97 17.74 -10.11
C LEU A 337 27.25 17.03 -10.57
N ASP A 338 28.26 17.03 -9.70
CA ASP A 338 29.50 16.29 -9.89
C ASP A 338 29.43 14.96 -9.12
N LEU A 339 29.27 13.86 -9.85
CA LEU A 339 29.27 12.53 -9.23
C LEU A 339 30.62 12.17 -8.61
N SER A 340 31.72 12.77 -9.06
CA SER A 340 33.04 12.51 -8.49
C SER A 340 33.14 13.09 -7.09
N ASP A 341 32.66 14.30 -6.86
CA ASP A 341 32.67 14.92 -5.54
C ASP A 341 31.81 14.13 -4.53
N VAL A 342 30.53 13.88 -4.86
CA VAL A 342 29.59 13.19 -3.95
C VAL A 342 29.95 11.72 -3.69
N THR A 343 30.79 11.12 -4.53
CA THR A 343 31.24 9.72 -4.38
C THR A 343 32.68 9.59 -3.88
N ASN A 344 33.31 10.68 -3.41
CA ASN A 344 34.70 10.71 -2.96
C ASN A 344 35.70 10.23 -4.03
N TRP A 345 35.58 10.81 -5.22
CA TRP A 345 36.45 10.61 -6.39
C TRP A 345 36.57 9.13 -6.79
N LEU A 346 35.43 8.43 -6.84
CA LEU A 346 35.40 7.01 -7.18
C LEU A 346 34.35 6.69 -8.26
N LEU A 347 34.82 6.30 -9.44
CA LEU A 347 33.96 5.74 -10.48
C LEU A 347 33.31 4.41 -10.06
N ALA A 348 32.13 4.16 -10.63
CA ALA A 348 31.24 3.03 -10.33
C ALA A 348 30.82 2.97 -8.85
N SER A 349 30.76 4.12 -8.18
CA SER A 349 30.23 4.27 -6.82
C SER A 349 28.81 4.83 -6.89
N PRO A 350 27.81 4.12 -6.33
CA PRO A 350 26.43 4.60 -6.32
C PRO A 350 26.16 5.83 -5.45
N PHE A 351 25.29 6.68 -5.94
CA PHE A 351 24.67 7.81 -5.25
C PHE A 351 23.16 7.81 -5.54
N TYR A 352 22.36 8.32 -4.62
CA TYR A 352 20.94 8.59 -4.87
C TYR A 352 20.55 9.92 -4.26
N ALA A 353 19.53 10.55 -4.83
CA ALA A 353 18.97 11.79 -4.32
C ALA A 353 17.45 11.68 -4.23
N ASP A 354 16.90 12.13 -3.09
CA ASP A 354 15.47 12.11 -2.78
C ASP A 354 14.87 13.51 -2.89
N PHE A 355 13.84 13.63 -3.72
CA PHE A 355 13.11 14.86 -3.96
C PHE A 355 11.66 14.72 -3.53
N ILE A 356 11.14 15.69 -2.78
CA ILE A 356 9.70 15.81 -2.49
C ILE A 356 9.11 16.79 -3.47
N VAL A 357 8.02 16.41 -4.12
CA VAL A 357 7.25 17.28 -5.02
C VAL A 357 5.76 17.13 -4.76
N GLY A 358 5.01 18.21 -4.98
CA GLY A 358 3.55 18.14 -5.07
C GLY A 358 3.13 17.60 -6.45
N SER A 359 1.99 16.91 -6.53
CA SER A 359 1.34 16.73 -7.83
C SER A 359 0.88 18.09 -8.34
N GLU A 360 1.52 18.60 -9.38
CA GLU A 360 0.98 19.74 -10.13
C GLU A 360 -0.33 19.32 -10.84
N ASN A 361 -1.13 20.30 -11.28
CA ASN A 361 -2.51 20.11 -11.75
C ASN A 361 -2.69 19.14 -12.95
N LEU A 362 -1.61 18.63 -13.55
CA LEU A 362 -1.62 17.84 -14.79
C LEU A 362 -1.57 16.32 -14.60
N GLY A 363 -1.53 15.78 -13.37
CA GLY A 363 -1.51 14.32 -13.14
C GLY A 363 -0.27 13.61 -13.69
N LYS A 364 0.80 14.37 -13.92
CA LYS A 364 2.08 13.88 -14.44
C LYS A 364 3.21 14.38 -13.57
N LEU A 365 4.18 13.51 -13.34
CA LEU A 365 5.44 13.83 -12.71
C LEU A 365 6.53 13.66 -13.77
N VAL A 366 7.33 14.71 -13.96
CA VAL A 366 8.37 14.73 -14.99
C VAL A 366 9.74 14.80 -14.33
N VAL A 367 10.66 13.93 -14.70
CA VAL A 367 12.06 13.99 -14.27
C VAL A 367 12.94 14.14 -15.48
N SER A 368 14.00 14.94 -15.37
CA SER A 368 14.97 15.05 -16.45
C SER A 368 16.39 15.27 -15.96
N VAL A 369 17.34 14.82 -16.76
CA VAL A 369 18.76 15.14 -16.59
C VAL A 369 19.30 15.69 -17.90
N GLY A 370 20.18 16.67 -17.83
CA GLY A 370 20.71 17.30 -19.03
C GLY A 370 22.02 18.01 -18.80
N PRO A 371 22.67 18.45 -19.88
CA PRO A 371 23.97 19.08 -19.81
C PRO A 371 23.92 20.37 -18.98
N SER A 372 25.06 20.71 -18.40
CA SER A 372 25.26 21.88 -17.57
C SER A 372 26.27 22.84 -18.21
N ASN A 373 26.41 24.04 -17.65
CA ASN A 373 27.43 24.98 -18.13
C ASN A 373 28.87 24.51 -17.81
N MET A 374 29.03 23.51 -16.94
CA MET A 374 30.29 22.85 -16.61
C MET A 374 30.52 21.54 -17.38
N SER A 375 29.59 21.14 -18.26
CA SER A 375 29.78 19.96 -19.10
C SER A 375 31.00 20.14 -20.02
N LEU A 376 31.77 19.06 -20.19
CA LEU A 376 33.03 19.08 -20.92
C LEU A 376 32.85 18.57 -22.36
N PRO A 377 33.48 19.22 -23.36
CA PRO A 377 33.52 18.67 -24.71
C PRO A 377 34.05 17.24 -24.72
N HIS A 378 33.45 16.38 -25.55
CA HIS A 378 33.78 14.95 -25.68
C HIS A 378 33.53 14.08 -24.42
N GLY A 379 32.94 14.65 -23.37
CA GLY A 379 32.57 13.94 -22.14
C GLY A 379 31.22 13.23 -22.21
N ILE A 380 30.79 12.74 -21.04
CA ILE A 380 29.40 12.39 -20.78
C ILE A 380 28.73 13.64 -20.24
N ASP A 381 27.60 14.03 -20.82
CA ASP A 381 26.95 15.29 -20.47
C ASP A 381 25.80 15.12 -19.48
N ALA A 382 25.27 13.90 -19.32
CA ALA A 382 24.32 13.53 -18.28
C ALA A 382 24.22 12.00 -18.15
N ILE A 383 23.82 11.51 -16.98
CA ILE A 383 23.60 10.08 -16.72
C ILE A 383 22.43 9.86 -15.75
N LEU A 384 21.71 8.75 -15.92
CA LEU A 384 20.74 8.26 -14.94
C LEU A 384 20.66 6.73 -14.96
N ASN A 385 20.66 6.10 -13.78
CA ASN A 385 20.69 4.64 -13.63
C ASN A 385 19.35 4.05 -13.18
N GLY A 386 18.55 4.79 -12.40
CA GLY A 386 17.28 4.30 -11.90
C GLY A 386 16.38 5.41 -11.37
N ILE A 387 15.07 5.14 -11.33
CA ILE A 387 14.05 6.07 -10.81
C ILE A 387 13.08 5.28 -9.93
N GLU A 388 12.81 5.78 -8.73
CA GLU A 388 11.71 5.30 -7.88
C GLU A 388 10.78 6.47 -7.54
N ILE A 389 9.46 6.23 -7.58
CA ILE A 389 8.45 7.22 -7.24
C ILE A 389 7.51 6.61 -6.19
N TRP A 390 7.45 7.24 -5.03
CA TRP A 390 6.53 6.88 -3.97
C TRP A 390 5.52 7.99 -3.70
N LYS A 391 4.25 7.62 -3.57
CA LYS A 391 3.20 8.51 -3.07
C LYS A 391 3.24 8.53 -1.54
N LEU A 392 3.27 9.71 -0.94
CA LEU A 392 3.20 9.87 0.50
C LEU A 392 1.76 9.78 0.98
N ASN A 393 1.54 9.24 2.18
CA ASN A 393 0.25 9.36 2.83
C ASN A 393 -0.09 10.84 3.09
N ASN A 394 -1.38 11.18 3.03
CA ASN A 394 -1.84 12.49 3.44
C ASN A 394 -1.86 12.64 4.98
N SER A 395 -2.25 13.82 5.47
CA SER A 395 -2.36 14.14 6.90
C SER A 395 -3.30 13.23 7.69
N LEU A 396 -4.19 12.49 7.02
CA LEU A 396 -5.11 11.52 7.61
C LEU A 396 -4.58 10.08 7.60
N GLY A 397 -3.33 9.87 7.19
CA GLY A 397 -2.74 8.53 7.06
C GLY A 397 -3.29 7.74 5.87
N SER A 398 -3.84 8.41 4.86
CA SER A 398 -4.48 7.77 3.71
C SER A 398 -3.65 7.89 2.43
N PHE A 399 -3.63 6.81 1.65
CA PHE A 399 -3.11 6.78 0.28
C PHE A 399 -4.22 6.91 -0.78
N ASN A 400 -5.49 6.96 -0.37
CA ASN A 400 -6.61 7.13 -1.30
C ASN A 400 -7.76 7.99 -0.73
N GLY A 401 -7.81 9.25 -1.15
CA GLY A 401 -8.77 10.27 -0.74
C GLY A 401 -8.52 10.85 0.66
N GLU A 402 -9.27 11.90 0.97
CA GLU A 402 -9.26 12.59 2.26
C GLU A 402 -10.16 11.87 3.30
N VAL A 403 -9.85 10.60 3.55
CA VAL A 403 -10.61 9.76 4.48
C VAL A 403 -9.65 8.98 5.36
N CYS A 404 -9.85 9.03 6.69
CA CYS A 404 -9.03 8.25 7.62
C CYS A 404 -9.53 6.80 7.76
N ALA A 405 -8.66 5.92 8.26
CA ALA A 405 -8.97 4.52 8.51
C ALA A 405 -10.18 4.31 9.45
N ASP A 406 -10.31 5.13 10.50
CA ASP A 406 -11.37 4.97 11.49
C ASP A 406 -12.74 5.33 10.93
N PHE A 407 -12.81 6.30 10.02
CA PHE A 407 -14.04 6.62 9.30
C PHE A 407 -14.55 5.42 8.51
N VAL A 408 -13.67 4.72 7.78
CA VAL A 408 -14.01 3.51 7.01
C VAL A 408 -14.52 2.38 7.93
N ARG A 409 -13.88 2.20 9.09
CA ARG A 409 -14.31 1.20 10.08
C ARG A 409 -15.69 1.53 10.66
N MET A 410 -15.96 2.80 10.95
CA MET A 410 -17.24 3.24 11.51
C MET A 410 -18.38 3.18 10.50
N SER A 411 -18.13 3.53 9.24
CA SER A 411 -19.14 3.54 8.18
C SER A 411 -19.69 2.13 7.91
N TRP A 412 -18.82 1.12 7.90
CA TRP A 412 -19.22 -0.29 7.78
C TRP A 412 -20.12 -0.74 8.94
N ARG A 413 -19.79 -0.36 10.19
CA ARG A 413 -20.61 -0.70 11.37
C ARG A 413 -22.02 -0.13 11.25
N LYS A 414 -22.16 1.14 10.85
CA LYS A 414 -23.46 1.80 10.68
C LYS A 414 -24.31 1.14 9.60
N GLY A 415 -23.72 0.68 8.49
CA GLY A 415 -24.45 -0.03 7.43
C GLY A 415 -25.19 -1.28 7.92
N HIS A 416 -24.68 -1.94 8.97
CA HIS A 416 -25.27 -3.15 9.53
C HIS A 416 -26.11 -2.94 10.80
N THR A 417 -25.86 -1.90 11.61
CA THR A 417 -26.60 -1.68 12.87
C THR A 417 -27.64 -0.56 12.83
N ALA A 418 -27.54 0.39 11.89
CA ALA A 418 -28.40 1.59 11.89
C ALA A 418 -29.87 1.29 11.53
N VAL A 419 -30.16 0.15 10.91
CA VAL A 419 -31.54 -0.21 10.53
C VAL A 419 -32.28 -0.94 11.65
N LEU A 420 -31.59 -1.74 12.48
CA LEU A 420 -32.27 -2.60 13.47
C LEU A 420 -32.68 -1.86 14.74
N ILE A 421 -31.86 -0.92 15.22
CA ILE A 421 -32.11 -0.21 16.49
C ILE A 421 -33.36 0.70 16.44
N PRO A 422 -33.55 1.57 15.43
CA PRO A 422 -34.76 2.39 15.35
C PRO A 422 -36.02 1.55 15.08
N LEU A 423 -35.93 0.47 14.30
CA LEU A 423 -37.07 -0.43 14.04
C LEU A 423 -37.53 -1.14 15.30
N VAL A 424 -36.60 -1.65 16.12
CA VAL A 424 -36.92 -2.27 17.40
C VAL A 424 -37.52 -1.25 18.37
N ALA A 425 -36.96 -0.04 18.44
CA ALA A 425 -37.51 1.03 19.29
C ALA A 425 -38.94 1.44 18.87
N VAL A 426 -39.21 1.52 17.56
CA VAL A 426 -40.55 1.81 17.02
C VAL A 426 -41.54 0.68 17.34
N ILE A 427 -41.13 -0.59 17.22
CA ILE A 427 -41.96 -1.73 17.60
C ILE A 427 -42.29 -1.71 19.11
N PHE A 428 -41.31 -1.44 19.96
CA PHE A 428 -41.54 -1.30 21.41
C PHE A 428 -42.47 -0.12 21.75
N LEU A 429 -42.36 1.00 21.03
CA LEU A 429 -43.29 2.12 21.16
C LEU A 429 -44.72 1.72 20.79
N PHE A 430 -44.93 1.05 19.66
CA PHE A 430 -46.26 0.56 19.27
C PHE A 430 -46.85 -0.45 20.26
N LEU A 431 -46.03 -1.35 20.80
CA LEU A 431 -46.45 -2.29 21.85
C LEU A 431 -46.81 -1.58 23.16
N SER A 432 -46.03 -0.57 23.56
CA SER A 432 -46.35 0.22 24.76
C SER A 432 -47.67 0.99 24.63
N VAL A 433 -47.93 1.56 23.45
CA VAL A 433 -49.18 2.27 23.15
C VAL A 433 -50.36 1.32 23.11
N SER A 434 -50.22 0.13 22.50
CA SER A 434 -51.30 -0.86 22.44
C SER A 434 -51.66 -1.41 23.83
N VAL A 435 -50.66 -1.69 24.67
CA VAL A 435 -50.87 -2.08 26.07
C VAL A 435 -51.55 -0.95 26.85
N PHE A 436 -51.13 0.30 26.67
CA PHE A 436 -51.76 1.45 27.32
C PHE A 436 -53.23 1.62 26.90
N ILE A 437 -53.55 1.49 25.61
CA ILE A 437 -54.93 1.55 25.10
C ILE A 437 -55.77 0.40 25.66
N HIS A 438 -55.21 -0.82 25.71
CA HIS A 438 -55.91 -1.98 26.27
C HIS A 438 -56.16 -1.82 27.77
N TRP A 439 -55.17 -1.35 28.52
CA TRP A 439 -55.31 -1.02 29.94
C TRP A 439 -56.40 0.03 30.18
N ARG A 440 -56.42 1.10 29.37
CA ARG A 440 -57.43 2.16 29.46
C ARG A 440 -58.84 1.65 29.11
N ARG A 441 -58.99 0.81 28.07
CA ARG A 441 -60.28 0.18 27.73
C ARG A 441 -60.76 -0.76 28.82
N ASN A 442 -59.87 -1.54 29.44
CA ASN A 442 -60.23 -2.46 30.53
C ASN A 442 -60.63 -1.69 31.79
N ASN A 443 -59.91 -0.62 32.13
CA ASN A 443 -60.24 0.21 33.30
C ASN A 443 -61.59 0.95 33.11
N ASN A 444 -61.89 1.43 31.90
CA ASN A 444 -63.20 1.99 31.58
C ASN A 444 -64.33 0.95 31.62
N ARG A 445 -64.03 -0.33 31.34
CA ARG A 445 -65.00 -1.43 31.39
C ARG A 445 -65.28 -1.88 32.83
N ASN A 446 -64.32 -1.71 33.74
CA ASN A 446 -64.48 -1.96 35.17
C ASN A 446 -65.14 -0.79 35.93
N ASN A 447 -65.13 0.43 35.38
CA ASN A 447 -65.81 1.59 35.97
C ASN A 447 -67.31 1.69 35.64
N SER A 448 -67.89 0.77 34.86
CA SER A 448 -69.31 0.78 34.51
C SER A 448 -70.16 -0.25 35.27
N SER A 449 -69.70 -0.79 36.40
CA SER A 449 -70.50 -1.78 37.16
C SER A 449 -70.45 -1.61 38.68
N VAL A 450 -70.91 -0.47 39.20
CA VAL A 450 -71.44 -0.33 40.58
C VAL A 450 -72.39 0.88 40.54
N GLY A 451 -73.67 0.88 40.90
CA GLY A 451 -74.62 -0.11 41.43
C GLY A 451 -75.90 0.65 41.83
N TRP A 452 -77.03 -0.03 42.04
CA TRP A 452 -78.14 0.44 42.89
C TRP A 452 -78.98 -0.77 43.34
N SER A 453 -78.72 -1.23 44.56
CA SER A 453 -79.52 -2.23 45.28
C SER A 453 -80.70 -1.54 45.97
N ARG A 454 -81.88 -2.17 45.93
CA ARG A 454 -83.09 -1.75 46.66
C ARG A 454 -83.04 -2.34 48.07
N LEU A 455 -83.39 -1.54 49.08
CA LEU A 455 -83.80 -2.00 50.41
C LEU A 455 -85.32 -1.82 50.56
N PRO A 456 -86.01 -2.71 51.30
CA PRO A 456 -87.46 -2.74 51.39
C PRO A 456 -87.95 -1.91 52.59
N VAL A 457 -89.08 -1.22 52.44
CA VAL A 457 -89.94 -0.86 53.57
C VAL A 457 -91.40 -0.94 53.10
N ASP A 458 -92.14 -1.73 53.86
CA ASP A 458 -93.59 -1.94 53.84
C ASP A 458 -94.26 -0.83 54.66
N VAL A 459 -95.23 -0.10 54.11
CA VAL A 459 -96.36 0.51 54.87
C VAL A 459 -97.55 0.73 53.93
N SER A 460 -98.69 0.22 54.39
CA SER A 460 -100.07 0.32 53.88
C SER A 460 -100.70 1.71 53.99
N GLU A 461 -101.92 1.83 53.41
CA GLU A 461 -103.01 2.80 53.67
C GLU A 461 -103.33 3.67 52.44
N VAL A 462 -104.26 3.23 51.58
CA VAL A 462 -105.73 3.37 51.63
C VAL A 462 -106.23 4.81 51.43
N ASP A 463 -106.95 4.93 50.32
CA ASP A 463 -108.16 5.73 50.08
C ASP A 463 -108.19 7.03 49.25
N LEU A 464 -109.07 6.91 48.25
CA LEU A 464 -110.13 7.83 47.82
C LEU A 464 -109.82 9.02 46.88
N LYS A 465 -110.28 8.78 45.63
CA LYS A 465 -111.43 9.43 44.96
C LYS A 465 -111.17 10.46 43.86
N CYS A 466 -111.97 10.26 42.81
CA CYS A 466 -112.48 11.20 41.81
C CYS A 466 -111.43 11.81 40.86
N GLY A 467 -111.62 11.82 39.54
CA GLY A 467 -112.76 11.47 38.71
C GLY A 467 -112.71 12.33 37.44
N ALA A 468 -113.11 11.74 36.32
CA ALA A 468 -113.51 12.39 35.06
C ALA A 468 -112.39 13.16 34.30
N ARG A 469 -112.35 13.27 32.98
CA ARG A 469 -113.10 12.73 31.83
C ARG A 469 -112.28 13.13 30.59
N MET A 470 -112.43 12.36 29.50
CA MET A 470 -112.62 12.79 28.08
C MET A 470 -111.90 14.06 27.57
N SER A 471 -111.40 14.15 26.35
CA SER A 471 -111.57 13.39 25.10
C SER A 471 -110.66 14.08 24.06
N SER A 472 -110.04 13.31 23.17
CA SER A 472 -110.28 13.30 21.70
C SER A 472 -110.47 14.68 21.04
N VAL A 473 -109.71 14.95 19.97
CA VAL A 473 -110.22 14.83 18.60
C VAL A 473 -109.10 15.21 17.61
N LYS A 474 -108.96 14.37 16.59
CA LYS A 474 -108.20 14.58 15.35
C LYS A 474 -108.91 15.58 14.44
N ALA A 475 -108.15 16.32 13.66
CA ALA A 475 -108.43 16.54 12.24
C ALA A 475 -107.12 16.30 11.47
#